data_AF-A0A919GPV5-F1
#
_entry.id   AF-A0A919GPV5-F1
#
_cell.length_a   1.000
_cell.length_b   1.000
_cell.length_c   1.000
_cell.angle_alpha   90.00
_cell.angle_beta   90.00
_cell.angle_gamma   90.00
#
_symmetry.space_group_name_H-M   'P 1'
#
loop_
_entity.id
_entity.type
_entity.pdbx_description
1 polymer ?
#
loop_
_entity_poly.entity_id
_entity_poly.type
_entity_poly.pdbx_seq_one_letter_code
_entity_poly.pdbx_strand_id
1 'polypeptide(L)'
;MPECRLYFSGSKAPLEVVTAVHSHQALPAGSNTTENGPDTATLTSRAGPHHEEALKGRLMDKQQSTQAVLGTVTPFPAIAPGHHLAPVAIGAPGPEQKLVFVPCPDWCATNHVSEWVHFLEDVDHTGDTLAVHVHSFFNPSKPAYTMTAAVGCDPMSSDLQMRAAHIIVGDEGSVDAYLTPEMADEVAADLEKLAAKIREAADTARLHNEHAVEVAA
;
A
#
# COMPACT_ATOMS: atom_id res chain seq x y z
N MET A 1 -17.63 -11.80 13.64
CA MET A 1 -16.70 -11.38 12.57
C MET A 1 -15.73 -12.52 12.33
N PRO A 2 -15.45 -12.94 11.08
CA PRO A 2 -14.49 -14.01 10.84
C PRO A 2 -13.09 -13.53 11.24
N GLU A 3 -12.45 -14.23 12.18
CA GLU A 3 -11.05 -13.98 12.53
C GLU A 3 -10.19 -14.20 11.29
N CYS A 4 -9.50 -13.16 10.83
CA CYS A 4 -8.44 -13.29 9.83
C CYS A 4 -7.23 -13.95 10.51
N ARG A 5 -7.29 -15.27 10.71
CA ARG A 5 -6.13 -16.06 11.15
C ARG A 5 -5.20 -16.25 9.96
N LEU A 6 -4.22 -15.35 9.84
CA LEU A 6 -2.98 -15.67 9.15
C LEU A 6 -2.33 -16.82 9.94
N TYR A 7 -2.35 -18.04 9.39
CA TYR A 7 -1.66 -19.18 9.96
C TYR A 7 -0.15 -18.98 9.78
N PHE A 8 0.50 -18.29 10.71
CA PHE A 8 1.93 -18.40 10.89
C PHE A 8 2.20 -19.64 11.75
N SER A 9 2.53 -20.74 11.07
CA SER A 9 3.08 -21.93 11.73
C SER A 9 4.37 -21.52 12.44
N GLY A 10 4.34 -21.47 13.77
CA GLY A 10 5.46 -21.17 14.68
C GLY A 10 6.59 -22.20 14.68
N SER A 11 7.08 -22.56 13.49
CA SER A 11 8.30 -23.30 13.27
C SER A 11 9.38 -22.29 12.88
N LYS A 12 10.53 -22.32 13.55
CA LYS A 12 11.78 -21.67 13.11
C LYS A 12 12.28 -22.35 11.82
N ALA A 13 11.45 -22.42 10.79
CA ALA A 13 11.85 -22.80 9.45
C ALA A 13 12.20 -21.51 8.69
N PRO A 14 13.24 -21.52 7.84
CA PRO A 14 13.56 -20.38 6.99
C PRO A 14 12.32 -20.02 6.15
N LEU A 15 11.97 -18.73 6.11
CA LEU A 15 10.96 -18.19 5.20
C LEU A 15 11.36 -18.56 3.77
N GLU A 16 10.69 -19.56 3.18
CA GLU A 16 10.66 -19.68 1.72
C GLU A 16 9.76 -18.57 1.19
N VAL A 17 10.38 -17.44 0.87
CA VAL A 17 9.77 -16.41 0.03
C VAL A 17 9.44 -17.08 -1.30
N VAL A 18 8.16 -17.36 -1.54
CA VAL A 18 7.70 -17.83 -2.85
C VAL A 18 7.74 -16.63 -3.77
N THR A 19 8.91 -16.39 -4.38
CA THR A 19 9.08 -15.39 -5.43
C THR A 19 8.32 -15.88 -6.67
N ALA A 20 7.09 -15.42 -6.85
CA ALA A 20 6.39 -15.59 -8.12
C ALA A 20 7.08 -14.69 -9.14
N VAL A 21 8.06 -15.23 -9.86
CA VAL A 21 8.74 -14.55 -10.97
C VAL A 21 7.75 -14.48 -12.14
N HIS A 22 6.89 -13.46 -12.16
CA HIS A 22 6.15 -13.09 -13.36
C HIS A 22 7.05 -12.25 -14.25
N SER A 23 7.54 -12.87 -15.32
CA SER A 23 8.32 -12.22 -16.36
C SER A 23 7.41 -11.30 -17.17
N HIS A 24 7.39 -10.01 -16.84
CA HIS A 24 6.73 -9.01 -17.68
C HIS A 24 7.55 -8.80 -18.96
N GLN A 25 7.01 -9.26 -20.09
CA GLN A 25 7.46 -8.82 -21.41
C GLN A 25 7.15 -7.32 -21.56
N ALA A 26 8.20 -6.52 -21.70
CA ALA A 26 8.08 -5.12 -22.07
C ALA A 26 7.57 -4.97 -23.51
N LEU A 27 6.53 -4.16 -23.70
CA LEU A 27 6.11 -3.66 -25.01
C LEU A 27 7.09 -2.58 -25.49
N PRO A 28 7.39 -2.49 -26.79
CA PRO A 28 8.37 -1.55 -27.31
C PRO A 28 7.81 -0.12 -27.38
N ALA A 29 8.57 0.83 -26.84
CA ALA A 29 8.35 2.26 -27.05
C ALA A 29 8.79 2.66 -28.47
N GLY A 30 7.92 3.40 -29.15
CA GLY A 30 8.16 3.95 -30.48
C GLY A 30 9.31 4.96 -30.50
N SER A 31 10.09 4.86 -31.57
CA SER A 31 11.25 5.64 -31.94
C SER A 31 10.96 7.12 -32.23
N ASN A 32 11.89 8.00 -31.86
CA ASN A 32 12.27 9.12 -32.71
C ASN A 32 13.79 9.32 -32.68
N THR A 33 14.33 9.38 -33.89
CA THR A 33 15.72 9.43 -34.34
C THR A 33 16.40 10.77 -34.08
N THR A 34 17.71 10.75 -33.76
CA THR A 34 18.70 11.56 -34.50
C THR A 34 20.05 10.86 -34.49
N GLU A 35 20.58 10.76 -35.70
CA GLU A 35 21.82 10.13 -36.14
C GLU A 35 23.07 10.84 -35.59
N ASN A 36 24.11 10.06 -35.29
CA ASN A 36 25.53 10.38 -35.55
C ASN A 36 26.35 9.11 -35.29
N GLY A 37 26.88 8.49 -36.35
CA GLY A 37 27.94 7.48 -36.27
C GLY A 37 29.34 8.12 -36.32
N PRO A 38 30.38 7.38 -36.71
CA PRO A 38 30.72 6.00 -36.36
C PRO A 38 32.10 5.94 -35.67
N ASP A 39 32.38 4.89 -34.89
CA ASP A 39 33.78 4.49 -34.70
C ASP A 39 33.94 2.97 -34.64
N THR A 40 34.95 2.54 -35.38
CA THR A 40 35.12 1.20 -35.94
C THR A 40 36.19 0.50 -35.12
N ALA A 41 35.82 -0.53 -34.35
CA ALA A 41 36.79 -1.39 -33.67
C ALA A 41 36.55 -2.86 -34.04
N THR A 42 37.33 -3.29 -35.02
CA THR A 42 37.50 -4.65 -35.52
C THR A 42 37.95 -5.59 -34.39
N LEU A 43 37.14 -6.58 -34.03
CA LEU A 43 37.56 -7.73 -33.22
C LEU A 43 37.49 -9.00 -34.06
N THR A 44 38.68 -9.54 -34.33
CA THR A 44 38.92 -10.81 -35.01
C THR A 44 38.68 -11.97 -34.03
N SER A 45 37.55 -12.68 -34.18
CA SER A 45 37.33 -13.96 -33.48
C SER A 45 37.76 -15.12 -34.37
N ARG A 46 38.67 -15.93 -33.82
CA ARG A 46 39.42 -17.00 -34.45
C ARG A 46 38.61 -18.29 -34.33
N ALA A 47 38.14 -18.81 -35.46
CA ALA A 47 37.48 -20.11 -35.55
C ALA A 47 38.47 -21.24 -35.22
N GLY A 48 38.13 -22.05 -34.21
CA GLY A 48 38.82 -23.31 -33.88
C GLY A 48 37.99 -24.52 -34.33
N PRO A 49 38.62 -25.60 -34.81
CA PRO A 49 37.92 -26.76 -35.37
C PRO A 49 37.56 -27.83 -34.32
N HIS A 50 36.41 -28.47 -34.58
CA HIS A 50 36.04 -29.87 -34.35
C HIS A 50 36.46 -30.59 -33.05
N HIS A 51 35.46 -30.96 -32.25
CA HIS A 51 35.40 -32.26 -31.60
C HIS A 51 33.95 -32.76 -31.58
N GLU A 52 33.57 -33.46 -32.65
CA GLU A 52 32.40 -34.36 -32.67
C GLU A 52 32.86 -35.71 -32.11
N GLU A 53 32.66 -35.94 -30.81
CA GLU A 53 32.83 -37.26 -30.24
C GLU A 53 31.62 -37.65 -29.38
N ALA A 54 30.83 -38.55 -29.95
CA ALA A 54 30.14 -39.64 -29.30
C ALA A 54 29.34 -39.34 -28.00
N LEU A 55 28.10 -38.88 -28.16
CA LEU A 55 27.00 -39.23 -27.24
C LEU A 55 25.90 -40.02 -27.98
N LYS A 56 26.22 -41.28 -28.30
CA LYS A 56 25.23 -42.31 -28.61
C LYS A 56 25.29 -43.37 -27.51
N GLY A 57 24.43 -43.21 -26.51
CA GLY A 57 24.27 -44.25 -25.50
C GLY A 57 23.29 -43.83 -24.40
N ARG A 58 22.21 -44.63 -24.27
CA ARG A 58 21.16 -44.58 -23.24
C ARG A 58 20.17 -43.43 -23.33
N LEU A 59 19.33 -43.53 -24.35
CA LEU A 59 18.02 -42.89 -24.38
C LEU A 59 16.93 -43.96 -24.31
N MET A 60 16.91 -44.83 -23.29
CA MET A 60 15.73 -45.64 -22.93
C MET A 60 15.78 -45.98 -21.44
N ASP A 61 14.61 -45.92 -20.81
CA ASP A 61 14.29 -46.32 -19.43
C ASP A 61 14.69 -45.37 -18.30
N LYS A 62 13.97 -44.24 -18.22
CA LYS A 62 13.47 -43.67 -16.95
C LYS A 62 12.37 -42.64 -17.22
N GLN A 63 11.21 -43.10 -17.69
CA GLN A 63 9.95 -42.41 -17.39
C GLN A 63 9.65 -42.57 -15.89
N GLN A 64 10.52 -42.03 -15.03
CA GLN A 64 10.14 -41.79 -13.65
C GLN A 64 9.13 -40.64 -13.72
N SER A 65 7.88 -41.01 -13.48
CA SER A 65 6.73 -40.12 -13.36
C SER A 65 7.13 -38.79 -12.72
N THR A 66 7.17 -37.73 -13.54
CA THR A 66 7.39 -36.35 -13.09
C THR A 66 6.30 -35.88 -12.12
N GLN A 67 5.23 -36.64 -11.94
CA GLN A 67 4.19 -36.38 -10.94
C GLN A 67 4.64 -36.71 -9.51
N ALA A 68 5.67 -37.52 -9.28
CA ALA A 68 6.11 -37.89 -7.93
C ALA A 68 7.03 -36.85 -7.26
N VAL A 69 7.47 -35.82 -8.01
CA VAL A 69 8.29 -34.69 -7.49
C VAL A 69 7.47 -33.40 -7.41
N LEU A 70 6.15 -33.49 -7.59
CA LEU A 70 5.24 -32.42 -7.21
C LEU A 70 4.93 -32.65 -5.74
N GLY A 71 5.76 -32.09 -4.86
CA GLY A 71 5.48 -32.05 -3.44
C GLY A 71 4.06 -31.54 -3.18
N THR A 72 3.50 -31.85 -2.02
CA THR A 72 2.17 -31.38 -1.61
C THR A 72 2.08 -29.88 -1.83
N VAL A 73 1.34 -29.45 -2.85
CA VAL A 73 1.04 -28.04 -3.09
C VAL A 73 0.11 -27.63 -1.97
N THR A 74 0.63 -26.90 -1.00
CA THR A 74 -0.22 -26.26 0.01
C THR A 74 -1.09 -25.27 -0.74
N PRO A 75 -2.43 -25.45 -0.75
CA PRO A 75 -3.30 -24.52 -1.43
C PRO A 75 -3.10 -23.13 -0.81
N PHE A 76 -2.95 -22.12 -1.66
CA PHE A 76 -2.97 -20.75 -1.18
C PHE A 76 -4.29 -20.52 -0.44
N PRO A 77 -4.26 -19.93 0.77
CA PRO A 77 -5.48 -19.61 1.48
C PRO A 77 -6.35 -18.73 0.57
N ALA A 78 -7.63 -19.06 0.47
CA ALA A 78 -8.56 -18.24 -0.28
C ALA A 78 -8.57 -16.83 0.32
N ILE A 79 -8.48 -15.82 -0.55
CA ILE A 79 -8.56 -14.42 -0.16
C ILE A 79 -9.93 -14.19 0.49
N ALA A 80 -9.97 -13.54 1.65
CA ALA A 80 -11.21 -13.25 2.34
C ALA A 80 -12.10 -12.32 1.49
N PRO A 81 -13.45 -12.41 1.57
CA PRO A 81 -14.33 -11.45 0.92
C PRO A 81 -13.96 -10.00 1.30
N GLY A 82 -14.06 -9.08 0.35
CA GLY A 82 -13.68 -7.67 0.55
C GLY A 82 -12.16 -7.44 0.58
N HIS A 83 -11.36 -8.39 0.09
CA HIS A 83 -9.92 -8.25 -0.07
C HIS A 83 -9.49 -8.67 -1.48
N HIS A 84 -8.35 -8.14 -1.91
CA HIS A 84 -7.63 -8.53 -3.11
C HIS A 84 -6.14 -8.74 -2.79
N LEU A 85 -5.34 -9.24 -3.74
CA LEU A 85 -3.89 -9.29 -3.59
C LEU A 85 -3.27 -8.00 -4.14
N ALA A 86 -2.64 -7.22 -3.28
CA ALA A 86 -1.90 -6.02 -3.67
C ALA A 86 -0.39 -6.30 -3.65
N PRO A 87 0.39 -5.79 -4.63
CA PRO A 87 1.84 -5.83 -4.58
C PRO A 87 2.38 -4.85 -3.54
N VAL A 88 3.35 -5.29 -2.74
CA VAL A 88 4.04 -4.51 -1.72
C VAL A 88 5.54 -4.54 -2.00
N ALA A 89 6.17 -3.37 -1.98
CA ALA A 89 7.61 -3.23 -2.07
C ALA A 89 8.25 -3.32 -0.67
N ILE A 90 9.04 -4.36 -0.45
CA ILE A 90 9.73 -4.62 0.82
C ILE A 90 11.24 -4.41 0.66
N GLY A 91 11.81 -3.69 1.62
CA GLY A 91 13.23 -3.34 1.68
C GLY A 91 13.55 -2.03 0.97
N ALA A 92 14.76 -1.53 1.23
CA ALA A 92 15.22 -0.24 0.71
C ALA A 92 15.15 -0.19 -0.84
N PRO A 93 14.74 0.95 -1.44
CA PRO A 93 14.65 1.10 -2.89
C PRO A 93 15.98 0.79 -3.57
N GLY A 94 15.95 -0.13 -4.53
CA GLY A 94 17.13 -0.56 -5.27
C GLY A 94 17.00 -1.98 -5.82
N PRO A 95 18.10 -2.54 -6.38
CA PRO A 95 18.09 -3.87 -6.99
C PRO A 95 17.71 -5.02 -6.03
N GLU A 96 17.87 -4.81 -4.73
CA GLU A 96 17.55 -5.81 -3.70
C GLU A 96 16.11 -5.75 -3.19
N GLN A 97 15.35 -4.71 -3.54
CA GLN A 97 13.95 -4.57 -3.16
C GLN A 97 13.13 -5.74 -3.72
N LYS A 98 12.24 -6.29 -2.90
CA LYS A 98 11.38 -7.43 -3.27
C LYS A 98 9.94 -6.96 -3.40
N LEU A 99 9.23 -7.49 -4.40
CA LEU A 99 7.79 -7.36 -4.51
C LEU A 99 7.14 -8.64 -3.97
N VAL A 100 6.27 -8.49 -2.99
CA VAL A 100 5.44 -9.56 -2.43
C VAL A 100 3.97 -9.21 -2.60
N PHE A 101 3.09 -10.21 -2.67
CA PHE A 101 1.65 -9.97 -2.74
C PHE A 101 1.03 -10.25 -1.37
N VAL A 102 0.31 -9.28 -0.81
CA VAL A 102 -0.38 -9.41 0.48
C VAL A 102 -1.89 -9.27 0.30
N PRO A 103 -2.72 -9.92 1.13
CA PRO A 103 -4.14 -9.63 1.21
C PRO A 103 -4.35 -8.18 1.64
N CYS A 104 -5.02 -7.39 0.80
CA CYS A 104 -5.28 -5.98 1.01
C CYS A 104 -6.80 -5.77 1.01
N PRO A 105 -7.38 -5.07 2.01
CA PRO A 105 -8.79 -4.74 2.00
C PRO A 105 -9.16 -3.88 0.78
N ASP A 106 -10.36 -4.06 0.22
CA ASP A 106 -10.81 -3.32 -0.98
C ASP A 106 -10.97 -1.81 -0.74
N TRP A 107 -11.03 -1.37 0.51
CA TRP A 107 -11.07 0.04 0.90
C TRP A 107 -9.67 0.67 1.06
N CYS A 108 -8.59 -0.11 1.04
CA CYS A 108 -7.24 0.41 1.21
C CYS A 108 -6.84 1.21 -0.04
N ALA A 109 -6.40 2.45 0.18
CA ALA A 109 -5.98 3.39 -0.85
C ALA A 109 -4.43 3.52 -0.93
N THR A 110 -3.71 3.00 0.06
CA THR A 110 -2.23 3.01 0.11
C THR A 110 -1.62 2.31 -1.10
N ASN A 111 -0.72 3.01 -1.81
CA ASN A 111 0.10 2.40 -2.85
C ASN A 111 1.36 1.78 -2.25
N HIS A 112 1.24 0.52 -1.84
CA HIS A 112 2.30 -0.28 -1.21
C HIS A 112 3.57 -0.49 -2.05
N VAL A 113 3.58 -0.08 -3.32
CA VAL A 113 4.79 -0.11 -4.16
C VAL A 113 5.55 1.21 -4.05
N SER A 114 4.86 2.35 -4.14
CA SER A 114 5.51 3.66 -3.99
C SER A 114 5.79 4.01 -2.53
N GLU A 115 4.93 3.56 -1.63
CA GLU A 115 5.06 3.66 -0.17
C GLU A 115 5.65 2.35 0.37
N TRP A 116 6.86 2.07 -0.08
CA TRP A 116 7.58 0.87 0.32
C TRP A 116 7.86 0.87 1.83
N VAL A 117 7.95 -0.33 2.40
CA VAL A 117 8.27 -0.54 3.81
C VAL A 117 9.54 -1.36 3.97
N HIS A 118 10.20 -1.26 5.13
CA HIS A 118 11.44 -2.00 5.37
C HIS A 118 11.18 -3.47 5.66
N PHE A 119 10.16 -3.75 6.47
CA PHE A 119 9.80 -5.09 6.89
C PHE A 119 8.34 -5.41 6.57
N LEU A 120 8.01 -6.70 6.44
CA LEU A 120 6.65 -7.12 6.10
C LEU A 120 5.65 -6.80 7.22
N GLU A 121 6.13 -6.81 8.47
CA GLU A 121 5.36 -6.42 9.65
C GLU A 121 4.99 -4.93 9.71
N ASP A 122 5.63 -4.08 8.89
CA ASP A 122 5.33 -2.65 8.82
C ASP A 122 4.24 -2.33 7.78
N VAL A 123 3.68 -3.35 7.11
CA VAL A 123 2.58 -3.13 6.15
C VAL A 123 1.29 -2.86 6.91
N ASP A 124 0.82 -1.63 6.85
CA ASP A 124 -0.49 -1.22 7.30
C ASP A 124 -1.45 -1.02 6.11
N HIS A 125 -2.72 -0.77 6.39
CA HIS A 125 -3.71 -0.44 5.37
C HIS A 125 -4.43 0.83 5.80
N THR A 126 -4.32 1.87 4.97
CA THR A 126 -5.04 3.12 5.17
C THR A 126 -5.96 3.37 3.98
N GLY A 127 -7.20 3.78 4.27
CA GLY A 127 -8.18 4.18 3.27
C GLY A 127 -7.99 5.63 2.82
N ASP A 128 -8.93 6.13 2.02
CA ASP A 128 -8.93 7.54 1.64
C ASP A 128 -9.06 8.46 2.87
N THR A 129 -8.22 9.50 2.91
CA THR A 129 -8.24 10.51 3.98
C THR A 129 -9.28 11.59 3.67
N LEU A 130 -10.19 11.80 4.60
CA LEU A 130 -11.09 12.95 4.64
C LEU A 130 -10.47 14.03 5.51
N ALA A 131 -10.62 15.30 5.12
CA ALA A 131 -10.08 16.43 5.89
C ALA A 131 -11.08 17.58 6.00
N VAL A 132 -11.12 18.20 7.19
CA VAL A 132 -11.80 19.48 7.45
C VAL A 132 -10.74 20.51 7.79
N HIS A 133 -10.82 21.67 7.12
CA HIS A 133 -9.88 22.77 7.27
C HIS A 133 -10.60 24.01 7.82
N VAL A 134 -10.07 24.59 8.88
CA VAL A 134 -10.55 25.85 9.46
C VAL A 134 -9.60 26.96 9.08
N HIS A 135 -10.02 27.85 8.18
CA HIS A 135 -9.21 28.99 7.75
C HIS A 135 -9.41 30.19 8.69
N SER A 136 -8.37 31.03 8.77
CA SER A 136 -8.42 32.30 9.52
C SER A 136 -8.46 33.48 8.56
N PHE A 137 -9.17 34.54 8.94
CA PHE A 137 -9.14 35.82 8.23
C PHE A 137 -7.72 36.38 8.08
N PHE A 138 -6.85 36.16 9.07
CA PHE A 138 -5.46 36.65 9.05
C PHE A 138 -4.55 35.88 8.09
N ASN A 139 -4.96 34.68 7.67
CA ASN A 139 -4.19 33.85 6.76
C ASN A 139 -5.12 32.94 5.94
N PRO A 140 -5.71 33.43 4.84
CA PRO A 140 -6.68 32.66 4.08
C PRO A 140 -6.04 31.51 3.30
N SER A 141 -4.73 31.57 3.02
CA SER A 141 -4.04 30.57 2.19
C SER A 141 -3.60 29.32 2.95
N LYS A 142 -3.64 29.34 4.29
CA LYS A 142 -3.32 28.17 5.11
C LYS A 142 -4.40 27.93 6.17
N PRO A 143 -4.81 26.68 6.39
CA PRO A 143 -5.69 26.37 7.52
C PRO A 143 -4.99 26.72 8.84
N ALA A 144 -5.74 27.30 9.77
CA ALA A 144 -5.32 27.47 11.16
C ALA A 144 -5.46 26.14 11.93
N TYR A 145 -6.44 25.32 11.54
CA TYR A 145 -6.64 23.97 12.06
C TYR A 145 -7.00 23.02 10.91
N THR A 146 -6.45 21.82 10.95
CA THR A 146 -6.87 20.70 10.09
C THR A 146 -7.28 19.56 11.01
N MET A 147 -8.31 18.83 10.62
CA MET A 147 -8.67 17.55 11.23
C MET A 147 -8.86 16.54 10.10
N THR A 148 -8.21 15.40 10.20
CA THR A 148 -8.29 14.30 9.23
C THR A 148 -9.01 13.09 9.83
N ALA A 149 -9.59 12.27 8.97
CA ALA A 149 -10.13 10.97 9.32
C ALA A 149 -9.89 9.97 8.19
N ALA A 150 -9.46 8.75 8.53
CA ALA A 150 -9.29 7.65 7.59
C ALA A 150 -9.62 6.31 8.26
N VAL A 151 -9.94 5.28 7.47
CA VAL A 151 -10.00 3.90 7.96
C VAL A 151 -8.58 3.34 7.98
N GLY A 152 -8.19 2.71 9.08
CA GLY A 152 -6.87 2.09 9.30
C GLY A 152 -6.98 0.63 9.69
N CYS A 153 -5.92 -0.13 9.42
CA CYS A 153 -5.72 -1.50 9.92
C CYS A 153 -4.23 -1.83 9.89
N ASP A 154 -3.68 -2.32 11.00
CA ASP A 154 -2.31 -2.87 11.08
C ASP A 154 -2.43 -4.38 11.36
N PRO A 155 -2.40 -5.24 10.32
CA PRO A 155 -2.58 -6.68 10.47
C PRO A 155 -1.53 -7.37 11.35
N MET A 156 -0.35 -6.76 11.49
CA MET A 156 0.81 -7.32 12.19
C MET A 156 1.01 -6.71 13.57
N SER A 157 0.17 -5.74 13.95
CA SER A 157 0.15 -5.14 15.28
C SER A 157 0.05 -6.19 16.37
N SER A 158 0.68 -5.92 17.52
CA SER A 158 0.51 -6.75 18.71
C SER A 158 -0.85 -6.54 19.39
N ASP A 159 -1.46 -5.36 19.24
CA ASP A 159 -2.78 -5.03 19.76
C ASP A 159 -3.89 -5.60 18.85
N LEU A 160 -4.84 -6.31 19.45
CA LEU A 160 -6.02 -6.84 18.76
C LEU A 160 -6.88 -5.74 18.13
N GLN A 161 -6.96 -4.57 18.75
CA GLN A 161 -7.77 -3.45 18.26
C GLN A 161 -7.15 -2.82 17.02
N MET A 162 -5.82 -2.71 16.98
CA MET A 162 -5.08 -2.21 15.81
C MET A 162 -5.12 -3.16 14.61
N ARG A 163 -5.19 -4.48 14.87
CA ARG A 163 -5.41 -5.50 13.83
C ARG A 163 -6.82 -5.49 13.24
N ALA A 164 -7.79 -4.93 13.94
CA ALA A 164 -9.12 -4.72 13.41
C ALA A 164 -9.14 -3.42 12.59
N ALA A 165 -10.09 -3.33 11.65
CA ALA A 165 -10.36 -2.06 10.99
C ALA A 165 -10.85 -1.05 12.04
N HIS A 166 -10.19 0.11 12.08
CA HIS A 166 -10.43 1.19 13.04
C HIS A 166 -10.42 2.54 12.31
N ILE A 167 -10.79 3.62 13.01
CA ILE A 167 -10.74 4.97 12.47
C ILE A 167 -9.53 5.70 13.06
N ILE A 168 -8.73 6.29 12.19
CA ILE A 168 -7.61 7.15 12.55
C ILE A 168 -8.09 8.59 12.42
N VAL A 169 -8.04 9.37 13.50
CA VAL A 169 -8.36 10.81 13.50
C VAL A 169 -7.11 11.58 13.91
N GLY A 170 -6.67 12.52 13.07
CA GLY A 170 -5.44 13.28 13.27
C GLY A 170 -5.59 14.77 12.93
N ASP A 171 -4.51 15.52 13.08
CA ASP A 171 -4.43 16.95 12.75
C ASP A 171 -3.18 17.30 11.92
N GLU A 172 -2.63 16.32 11.18
CA GLU A 172 -1.30 16.36 10.54
C GLU A 172 -0.13 16.50 11.55
N GLY A 173 -0.41 16.44 12.86
CA GLY A 173 0.57 16.44 13.93
C GLY A 173 1.23 15.08 14.16
N SER A 174 1.88 14.94 15.32
CA SER A 174 2.66 13.74 15.65
C SER A 174 1.87 12.65 16.38
N VAL A 175 0.59 12.89 16.71
CA VAL A 175 -0.22 11.96 17.50
C VAL A 175 -1.60 11.85 16.89
N ASP A 176 -1.92 10.65 16.39
CA ASP A 176 -3.26 10.31 15.94
C ASP A 176 -4.07 9.63 17.05
N ALA A 177 -5.38 9.82 17.00
CA ALA A 177 -6.35 9.09 17.80
C ALA A 177 -6.86 7.87 17.00
N TYR A 178 -6.75 6.70 17.62
CA TYR A 178 -7.24 5.44 17.05
C TYR A 178 -8.56 5.07 17.74
N LEU A 179 -9.65 5.03 16.97
CA LEU A 179 -11.00 4.88 17.45
C LEU A 179 -11.60 3.57 16.95
N THR A 180 -12.38 2.90 17.80
CA THR A 180 -13.31 1.87 17.31
C THR A 180 -14.42 2.53 16.48
N PRO A 181 -15.15 1.79 15.63
CA PRO A 181 -16.29 2.33 14.89
C PRO A 181 -17.32 3.03 15.79
N GLU A 182 -17.64 2.46 16.95
CA GLU A 182 -18.60 3.04 17.90
C GLU A 182 -18.08 4.34 18.52
N MET A 183 -16.78 4.41 18.85
CA MET A 183 -16.17 5.66 19.32
C MET A 183 -16.16 6.73 18.23
N ALA A 184 -15.96 6.34 16.97
CA ALA A 184 -16.01 7.25 15.84
C ALA A 184 -17.42 7.83 15.63
N ASP A 185 -18.47 7.02 15.82
CA ASP A 185 -19.87 7.49 15.79
C ASP A 185 -20.15 8.53 16.89
N GLU A 186 -19.64 8.31 18.11
CA GLU A 186 -19.76 9.28 19.21
C GLU A 186 -19.04 10.60 18.89
N VAL A 187 -17.79 10.52 18.40
CA VAL A 187 -17.01 11.69 17.98
C VAL A 187 -17.73 12.44 16.85
N ALA A 188 -18.26 11.74 15.86
CA ALA A 188 -19.02 12.36 14.76
C ALA A 188 -20.25 13.12 15.29
N ALA A 189 -21.01 12.52 16.20
CA ALA A 189 -22.17 13.17 16.81
C ALA A 189 -21.78 14.44 17.60
N ASP A 190 -20.65 14.44 18.28
CA ASP A 190 -20.15 15.62 18.98
C ASP A 190 -19.65 16.72 18.02
N LEU A 191 -19.03 16.34 16.91
CA LEU A 191 -18.64 17.27 15.84
C LEU A 191 -19.85 17.93 15.17
N GLU A 192 -20.95 17.19 14.99
CA GLU A 192 -22.20 17.76 14.49
C GLU A 192 -22.78 18.82 15.44
N LYS A 193 -22.76 18.56 16.75
CA LYS A 193 -23.16 19.53 17.78
C LYS A 193 -22.28 20.78 17.74
N LEU A 194 -20.97 20.60 17.62
CA LEU A 194 -20.02 21.71 17.48
C LEU A 194 -20.32 22.53 16.22
N ALA A 195 -20.55 21.88 15.09
CA ALA A 195 -20.91 22.55 13.84
C ALA A 195 -22.19 23.37 13.96
N ALA A 196 -23.20 22.86 14.68
CA ALA A 196 -24.42 23.62 14.97
C ALA A 196 -24.13 24.86 15.82
N LYS A 197 -23.29 24.75 16.86
CA LYS A 197 -22.90 25.90 17.70
C LYS A 197 -22.07 26.95 16.96
N ILE A 198 -21.21 26.55 16.04
CA ILE A 198 -20.47 27.49 15.19
C ILE A 198 -21.44 28.29 14.31
N ARG A 199 -22.48 27.65 13.75
CA ARG A 199 -23.50 28.36 12.95
C ARG A 199 -24.30 29.35 13.80
N GLU A 200 -24.75 28.96 15.00
CA GLU A 200 -25.41 29.87 15.94
C GLU A 200 -24.54 31.10 16.28
N ALA A 201 -23.24 30.87 16.54
CA ALA A 201 -22.29 31.94 16.82
C ALA A 201 -22.08 32.87 15.61
N ALA A 202 -22.03 32.31 14.39
CA ALA A 202 -21.92 33.09 13.17
C ALA A 202 -23.15 33.98 12.93
N ASP A 203 -24.36 33.49 13.22
CA ASP A 203 -25.58 34.27 13.11
C ASP A 203 -25.62 35.40 14.15
N THR A 204 -25.20 35.11 15.38
CA THR A 204 -25.06 36.13 16.44
C THR A 204 -24.08 37.23 16.02
N ALA A 205 -22.92 36.85 15.44
CA ALA A 205 -21.93 37.81 14.95
C ALA A 205 -22.48 38.68 13.81
N ARG A 206 -23.29 38.10 12.90
CA ARG A 206 -23.95 38.85 11.82
C ARG A 206 -24.91 39.90 12.37
N LEU A 207 -25.81 39.50 13.28
CA LEU A 207 -26.76 40.43 13.91
C LEU A 207 -26.05 41.57 14.66
N HIS A 208 -24.95 41.27 15.36
CA HIS A 208 -24.15 42.30 16.01
C HIS A 208 -23.58 43.32 15.02
N ASN A 209 -23.04 42.84 13.90
CA ASN A 209 -22.44 43.69 12.87
C ASN A 209 -23.48 44.56 12.16
N GLU A 210 -24.71 44.06 11.95
CA GLU A 210 -25.82 44.83 11.37
C GLU A 210 -26.20 46.02 12.27
N HIS A 211 -26.37 45.80 13.58
CA HIS A 211 -26.66 46.88 14.52
C HIS A 211 -25.53 47.90 14.64
N ALA A 212 -24.27 47.47 14.54
CA ALA A 212 -23.12 48.38 14.60
C ALA A 212 -23.12 49.38 13.41
N VAL A 213 -23.59 48.95 12.24
CA VAL A 213 -23.74 49.81 11.07
C VAL A 213 -24.86 50.83 11.27
N GLU A 214 -25.99 50.43 11.86
CA GLU A 214 -27.13 51.32 12.11
C GLU A 214 -26.81 52.44 13.10
N VAL A 215 -26.02 52.16 14.15
CA VAL A 215 -25.63 53.18 15.15
C VAL A 215 -24.61 54.18 14.60
N ALA A 216 -23.86 53.82 13.56
CA ALA A 216 -22.84 54.66 12.96
C ALA A 216 -23.37 55.61 11.85
N ALA A 217 -24.63 55.45 11.43
CA ALA A 217 -25.29 56.23 10.38
C ALA A 217 -26.12 57.39 10.97
#